data_AF-A0A6G3MK75-F1
#
_entry.id   AF-A0A6G3MK75-F1
#
_cell.length_a   1.000
_cell.length_b   1.000
_cell.length_c   1.000
_cell.angle_alpha   90.00
_cell.angle_beta   90.00
_cell.angle_gamma   90.00
#
_symmetry.space_group_name_H-M   'P 1'
#
loop_
_entity.id
_entity.type
_entity.pdbx_description
1 polymer ?
#
loop_
_entity_poly.entity_id
_entity_poly.type
_entity_poly.pdbx_seq_one_letter_code
_entity_poly.pdbx_strand_id
1 'polypeptide(L)'
;FPYKSKAVFAFQEHEAKEVCFFSMHVQEYGEECAEPNRRRVYLSYLDSVHYFQPRHLRTQLYHEIVLSYLSYCKLMGFLYCHIWSCPPCEGDDYVFHCHSIEQKLPKPRRLLEWYNKFIEVGMERGVIIEYKDIYKYFQGFRGELAPSIPYFDGDYWSNSLEDIITEYEKEFHNSSENILTKNIKNGPKHKIKRNKVGKIKNSAPKRSNAEEIT
;
A
#
# COMPACT_ATOMS: atom_id res chain seq x y z
N PHE A 1 12.96 -2.41 -2.78
CA PHE A 1 13.65 -1.15 -3.19
C PHE A 1 14.02 -0.35 -1.96
N PRO A 2 15.28 0.05 -1.72
CA PRO A 2 15.66 0.81 -0.53
C PRO A 2 15.10 2.24 -0.59
N TYR A 3 14.57 2.73 0.54
CA TYR A 3 14.09 4.09 0.71
C TYR A 3 14.35 4.62 2.11
N LYS A 4 14.27 5.94 2.27
CA LYS A 4 14.23 6.61 3.57
C LYS A 4 12.79 6.95 3.92
N SER A 5 12.32 6.47 5.07
CA SER A 5 11.05 6.87 5.64
C SER A 5 11.22 8.16 6.45
N LYS A 6 10.33 9.13 6.26
CA LYS A 6 10.25 10.33 7.11
C LYS A 6 8.82 10.55 7.58
N ALA A 7 8.69 11.04 8.80
CA ALA A 7 7.45 11.55 9.37
C ALA A 7 7.64 13.04 9.71
N VAL A 8 6.72 13.88 9.26
CA VAL A 8 6.73 15.33 9.47
C VAL A 8 5.43 15.70 10.17
N PHE A 9 5.55 16.46 11.25
CA PHE A 9 4.41 16.96 12.02
C PHE A 9 4.45 18.48 12.09
N ALA A 10 3.29 19.13 12.04
CA ALA A 10 3.17 20.58 12.22
C ALA A 10 2.38 20.90 13.49
N PHE A 11 2.86 21.92 14.20
CA PHE A 11 2.34 22.36 15.49
C PHE A 11 1.95 23.82 15.42
N GLN A 12 0.90 24.19 16.16
CA GLN A 12 0.51 25.58 16.36
C GLN A 12 0.27 25.82 17.85
N GLU A 13 0.77 26.94 18.36
CA GLU A 13 0.50 27.36 19.74
C GLU A 13 -0.93 27.94 19.85
N HIS A 14 -1.74 27.34 20.72
CA HIS A 14 -3.06 27.83 21.16
C HIS A 14 -3.02 28.02 22.68
N GLU A 15 -3.27 29.24 23.15
CA GLU A 15 -3.36 29.53 24.61
C GLU A 15 -2.17 28.96 25.41
N ALA A 16 -0.94 29.21 24.92
CA ALA A 16 0.31 28.71 25.50
C ALA A 16 0.47 27.16 25.52
N LYS A 17 -0.27 26.44 24.68
CA LYS A 17 -0.14 24.99 24.46
C LYS A 17 0.13 24.68 23.00
N GLU A 18 0.99 23.71 22.72
CA GLU A 18 1.24 23.25 21.36
C GLU A 18 0.19 22.24 20.92
N VAL A 19 -0.44 22.50 19.78
CA VAL A 19 -1.41 21.60 19.14
C VAL A 19 -0.78 21.04 17.88
N CYS A 20 -0.53 19.72 17.87
CA CYS A 20 -0.16 19.00 16.65
C CYS A 20 -1.39 18.86 15.76
N PHE A 21 -1.39 19.50 14.58
CA PHE A 21 -2.60 19.58 13.76
C PHE A 21 -2.48 18.90 12.39
N PHE A 22 -1.27 18.52 11.99
CA PHE A 22 -1.01 17.95 10.67
C PHE A 22 0.14 16.95 10.76
N SER A 23 0.04 15.85 10.03
CA SER A 23 1.09 14.84 9.87
C SER A 23 1.23 14.42 8.41
N MET A 24 2.45 14.09 8.04
CA MET A 24 2.80 13.64 6.70
C MET A 24 3.89 12.56 6.79
N HIS A 25 3.64 11.41 6.19
CA HIS A 25 4.60 10.32 6.07
C HIS A 25 4.97 10.10 4.61
N VAL A 26 6.26 9.94 4.35
CA VAL A 26 6.82 9.89 2.99
C VAL A 26 7.90 8.83 2.89
N GLN A 27 7.97 8.20 1.72
CA GLN A 27 9.03 7.28 1.32
C GLN A 27 9.88 7.96 0.24
N GLU A 28 11.16 8.17 0.51
CA GLU A 28 12.12 8.79 -0.42
C GLU A 28 13.04 7.72 -1.03
N TYR A 29 12.88 7.47 -2.33
CA TYR A 29 13.72 6.56 -3.10
C TYR A 29 14.79 7.36 -3.85
N GLY A 30 16.00 7.36 -3.29
CA GLY A 30 17.12 8.17 -3.76
C GLY A 30 17.71 7.71 -5.11
N GLU A 31 18.81 8.36 -5.50
CA GLU A 31 19.54 8.05 -6.75
C GLU A 31 20.08 6.61 -6.78
N GLU A 32 20.57 6.13 -5.65
CA GLU A 32 21.13 4.77 -5.53
C GLU A 32 20.04 3.68 -5.59
N CYS A 33 18.75 4.05 -5.61
CA CYS A 33 17.68 3.09 -5.79
C CYS A 33 17.65 2.57 -7.23
N ALA A 34 17.30 1.29 -7.41
CA ALA A 34 17.11 0.72 -8.73
C ALA A 34 15.82 1.23 -9.38
N GLU A 35 15.77 1.21 -10.72
CA GLU A 35 14.51 1.37 -11.45
C GLU A 35 13.54 0.23 -11.09
N PRO A 36 12.22 0.51 -11.02
CA PRO A 36 11.53 1.73 -11.44
C PRO A 36 11.44 2.83 -10.36
N ASN A 37 12.05 2.68 -9.18
CA ASN A 37 11.83 3.56 -8.03
C ASN A 37 12.79 4.74 -7.90
N ARG A 38 13.88 4.76 -8.67
CA ARG A 38 14.93 5.79 -8.59
C ARG A 38 14.37 7.22 -8.68
N ARG A 39 14.84 8.09 -7.78
CA ARG A 39 14.45 9.52 -7.70
C ARG A 39 12.93 9.74 -7.58
N ARG A 40 12.22 8.85 -6.88
CA ARG A 40 10.78 8.99 -6.61
C ARG A 40 10.52 9.25 -5.14
N VAL A 41 9.49 10.04 -4.87
CA VAL A 41 8.92 10.23 -3.55
C VAL A 41 7.50 9.69 -3.56
N TYR A 42 7.11 8.96 -2.53
CA TYR A 42 5.74 8.52 -2.33
C TYR A 42 5.19 9.15 -1.05
N LEU A 43 4.05 9.85 -1.18
CA LEU A 43 3.30 10.40 -0.05
C LEU A 43 2.42 9.28 0.53
N SER A 44 2.93 8.59 1.54
CA SER A 44 2.28 7.40 2.10
C SER A 44 1.03 7.73 2.89
N TYR A 45 1.11 8.70 3.80
CA TYR A 45 -0.01 9.10 4.63
C TYR A 45 0.02 10.61 4.83
N LEU A 46 -1.17 11.20 4.83
CA LEU A 46 -1.40 12.58 5.23
C LEU A 46 -2.63 12.57 6.13
N ASP A 47 -2.48 13.14 7.32
CA ASP A 47 -3.57 13.22 8.28
C ASP A 47 -3.58 14.59 8.96
N SER A 48 -4.72 14.99 9.51
CA SER A 48 -4.84 16.28 10.18
C SER A 48 -6.00 16.31 11.15
N VAL A 49 -5.84 17.07 12.24
CA VAL A 49 -6.97 17.47 13.09
C VAL A 49 -7.37 18.91 12.78
N HIS A 50 -8.67 19.18 12.80
CA HIS A 50 -9.26 20.39 12.24
C HIS A 50 -9.06 21.67 13.09
N TYR A 51 -8.23 21.64 14.12
CA TYR A 51 -8.12 22.70 15.14
C TYR A 51 -7.31 23.93 14.70
N PHE A 52 -6.53 23.87 13.62
CA PHE A 52 -5.72 25.01 13.15
C PHE A 52 -6.49 26.33 13.07
N GLN A 53 -5.86 27.42 13.56
CA GLN A 53 -6.39 28.77 13.58
C GLN A 53 -5.50 29.76 12.79
N PRO A 54 -6.06 30.72 12.05
CA PRO A 54 -7.49 30.88 11.82
C PRO A 54 -8.02 29.81 10.85
N ARG A 55 -9.21 29.27 11.16
CA ARG A 55 -9.81 28.13 10.44
C ARG A 55 -9.86 28.28 8.91
N HIS A 56 -10.06 29.49 8.40
CA HIS A 56 -10.20 29.74 6.96
C HIS A 56 -8.88 29.56 6.18
N LEU A 57 -7.72 29.60 6.84
CA LEU A 57 -6.41 29.39 6.21
C LEU A 57 -5.93 27.93 6.28
N ARG A 58 -6.66 27.06 6.98
CA ARG A 58 -6.23 25.68 7.26
C ARG A 58 -5.86 24.88 6.02
N THR A 59 -6.75 24.84 5.03
CA THR A 59 -6.50 24.13 3.76
C THR A 59 -5.30 24.70 3.03
N GLN A 60 -5.18 26.03 2.99
CA GLN A 60 -4.04 26.69 2.34
C GLN A 60 -2.74 26.29 3.03
N LEU A 61 -2.68 26.30 4.35
CA LEU A 61 -1.49 25.87 5.09
C LEU A 61 -1.11 24.42 4.80
N TYR A 62 -2.09 23.51 4.72
CA TYR A 62 -1.82 22.11 4.39
C TYR A 62 -1.18 21.99 3.00
N HIS A 63 -1.68 22.74 2.02
CA HIS A 63 -1.05 22.82 0.71
C HIS A 63 0.37 23.38 0.79
N GLU A 64 0.60 24.45 1.56
CA GLU A 64 1.93 25.04 1.73
C GLU A 64 2.95 24.06 2.30
N ILE A 65 2.57 23.28 3.31
CA ILE A 65 3.47 22.29 3.94
C ILE A 65 3.90 21.25 2.89
N VAL A 66 2.93 20.67 2.17
CA VAL A 66 3.21 19.63 1.17
C VAL A 66 3.97 20.21 -0.03
N LEU A 67 3.57 21.38 -0.55
CA LEU A 67 4.26 22.03 -1.68
C LEU A 67 5.70 22.43 -1.32
N SER A 68 5.92 22.93 -0.11
CA SER A 68 7.27 23.26 0.37
C SER A 68 8.15 22.03 0.44
N TYR A 69 7.59 20.90 0.89
CA TYR A 69 8.27 19.63 0.88
C TYR A 69 8.58 19.15 -0.55
N LEU A 70 7.64 19.23 -1.49
CA LEU A 70 7.91 18.88 -2.89
C LEU A 70 8.96 19.78 -3.54
N SER A 71 8.95 21.08 -3.22
CA SER A 71 9.97 22.02 -3.65
C SER A 71 11.35 21.62 -3.12
N TYR A 72 11.44 21.24 -1.85
CA TYR A 72 12.66 20.69 -1.27
C TYR A 72 13.11 19.40 -1.98
N CYS A 73 12.20 18.44 -2.21
CA CYS A 73 12.53 17.21 -2.92
C CYS A 73 13.05 17.49 -4.35
N LYS A 74 12.42 18.43 -5.06
CA LYS A 74 12.89 18.87 -6.39
C LYS A 74 14.31 19.44 -6.33
N LEU A 75 14.64 20.27 -5.34
CA LEU A 75 15.99 20.78 -5.14
C LEU A 75 17.00 19.67 -4.83
N MET A 76 16.58 18.63 -4.11
CA MET A 76 17.40 17.45 -3.82
C MET A 76 17.53 16.48 -5.00
N GLY A 77 16.88 16.77 -6.14
CA GLY A 77 16.98 16.00 -7.37
C GLY A 77 16.00 14.83 -7.50
N PHE A 78 14.93 14.79 -6.69
CA PHE A 78 13.81 13.88 -6.96
C PHE A 78 13.03 14.36 -8.18
N LEU A 79 12.54 13.43 -8.99
CA LEU A 79 11.89 13.70 -10.27
C LEU A 79 10.38 13.51 -10.22
N TYR A 80 9.90 12.56 -9.40
CA TYR A 80 8.49 12.22 -9.31
C TYR A 80 8.00 12.24 -7.86
N CYS A 81 6.75 12.69 -7.69
CA CYS A 81 5.99 12.48 -6.47
C CYS A 81 4.74 11.66 -6.80
N HIS A 82 4.48 10.63 -6.01
CA HIS A 82 3.34 9.73 -6.15
C HIS A 82 2.39 9.94 -4.98
N ILE A 83 1.10 10.07 -5.30
CA ILE A 83 0.04 10.25 -4.33
C ILE A 83 -1.06 9.24 -4.65
N TRP A 84 -1.39 8.40 -3.69
CA TRP A 84 -2.61 7.61 -3.74
C TRP A 84 -3.72 8.37 -3.00
N SER A 85 -4.66 8.94 -3.76
CA SER A 85 -5.79 9.69 -3.19
C SER A 85 -6.86 8.75 -2.65
N CYS A 86 -6.61 8.13 -1.50
CA CYS A 86 -7.57 7.29 -0.78
C CYS A 86 -8.00 7.98 0.53
N PRO A 87 -9.30 8.23 0.76
CA PRO A 87 -9.77 8.60 2.10
C PRO A 87 -9.80 7.36 3.01
N PRO A 88 -9.64 7.53 4.34
CA PRO A 88 -9.76 6.42 5.27
C PRO A 88 -11.19 5.86 5.27
N CYS A 89 -11.33 4.58 5.60
CA CYS A 89 -12.63 3.97 5.83
C CYS A 89 -13.31 4.57 7.07
N GLU A 90 -14.63 4.43 7.16
CA GLU A 90 -15.37 4.92 8.32
C GLU A 90 -14.92 4.19 9.59
N GLY A 91 -14.42 4.95 10.57
CA GLY A 91 -13.88 4.42 11.83
C GLY A 91 -12.36 4.17 11.83
N ASP A 92 -11.68 4.34 10.69
CA ASP A 92 -10.22 4.23 10.62
C ASP A 92 -9.55 5.59 10.80
N ASP A 93 -8.46 5.61 11.56
CA ASP A 93 -7.57 6.76 11.73
C ASP A 93 -6.23 6.43 11.05
N TYR A 94 -5.70 7.34 10.21
CA TYR A 94 -4.38 7.12 9.61
C TYR A 94 -3.25 7.35 10.61
N VAL A 95 -3.24 8.51 11.28
CA VAL A 95 -2.17 8.88 12.20
C VAL A 95 -2.72 9.40 13.52
N PHE A 96 -3.68 10.32 13.50
CA PHE A 96 -4.23 10.89 14.72
C PHE A 96 -5.37 10.02 15.24
N HIS A 97 -5.13 9.36 16.37
CA HIS A 97 -6.15 8.52 17.00
C HIS A 97 -7.34 9.34 17.50
N CYS A 98 -8.55 8.87 17.21
CA CYS A 98 -9.83 9.43 17.64
C CYS A 98 -10.06 10.87 17.16
N HIS A 99 -10.35 11.03 15.87
CA HIS A 99 -10.80 12.30 15.32
C HIS A 99 -12.08 12.82 16.01
N SER A 100 -12.17 14.15 16.14
CA SER A 100 -13.38 14.81 16.63
C SER A 100 -14.60 14.41 15.80
N ILE A 101 -15.73 14.12 16.45
CA ILE A 101 -17.00 13.75 15.80
C ILE A 101 -17.48 14.85 14.82
N GLU A 102 -17.10 16.10 15.07
CA GLU A 102 -17.43 17.24 14.20
C GLU A 102 -16.55 17.30 12.93
N GLN A 103 -15.41 16.60 12.93
CA GLN A 103 -14.50 16.52 11.79
C GLN A 103 -14.99 15.46 10.81
N LYS A 104 -15.72 15.92 9.79
CA LYS A 104 -16.17 15.06 8.69
C LYS A 104 -14.99 14.64 7.81
N LEU A 105 -14.80 13.34 7.64
CA LEU A 105 -13.87 12.79 6.66
C LEU A 105 -14.31 13.15 5.23
N PRO A 106 -13.37 13.52 4.34
CA PRO A 106 -13.70 13.85 2.96
C PRO A 106 -14.11 12.57 2.20
N LYS A 107 -15.22 12.65 1.45
CA LYS A 107 -15.57 11.62 0.46
C LYS A 107 -14.56 11.62 -0.70
N PRO A 108 -14.39 10.51 -1.45
CA PRO A 108 -13.40 10.41 -2.52
C PRO A 108 -13.41 11.57 -3.51
N ARG A 109 -14.59 12.00 -3.98
CA ARG A 109 -14.73 13.16 -4.90
C ARG A 109 -14.15 14.45 -4.32
N ARG A 110 -14.40 14.71 -3.03
CA ARG A 110 -13.93 15.93 -2.36
C ARG A 110 -12.43 15.89 -2.10
N LEU A 111 -11.89 14.72 -1.77
CA LEU A 111 -10.44 14.54 -1.62
C LEU A 111 -9.72 14.73 -2.97
N LEU A 112 -10.30 14.21 -4.06
CA LEU A 112 -9.76 14.44 -5.40
C LEU A 112 -9.77 15.92 -5.79
N GLU A 113 -10.86 16.64 -5.52
CA GLU A 113 -10.94 18.10 -5.73
C GLU A 113 -9.87 18.86 -4.92
N TRP A 114 -9.62 18.42 -3.68
CA TRP A 114 -8.57 18.99 -2.83
C TRP A 114 -7.18 18.83 -3.46
N TYR A 115 -6.84 17.61 -3.92
CA TYR A 115 -5.57 17.36 -4.60
C TYR A 115 -5.45 18.09 -5.94
N ASN A 116 -6.54 18.21 -6.72
CA ASN A 116 -6.54 18.99 -7.95
C ASN A 116 -6.20 20.46 -7.68
N LYS A 117 -6.76 21.06 -6.62
CA LYS A 117 -6.42 22.44 -6.25
C LYS A 117 -4.98 22.58 -5.75
N PHE A 118 -4.50 21.61 -4.98
CA PHE A 118 -3.09 21.52 -4.59
C PHE A 118 -2.16 21.48 -5.81
N ILE A 119 -2.47 20.63 -6.80
CA ILE A 119 -1.69 20.51 -8.05
C ILE A 119 -1.72 21.82 -8.84
N GLU A 120 -2.89 22.45 -9.00
CA GLU A 120 -3.04 23.74 -9.68
C GLU A 120 -2.12 24.80 -9.09
N VAL A 121 -2.15 24.97 -7.75
CA VAL A 121 -1.26 25.93 -7.05
C VAL A 121 0.22 25.55 -7.21
N GLY A 122 0.55 24.26 -7.16
CA GLY A 122 1.92 23.79 -7.37
C GLY A 122 2.45 24.05 -8.78
N MET A 123 1.58 23.95 -9.80
CA MET A 123 1.88 24.24 -11.20
C MET A 123 2.06 25.76 -11.41
N GLU A 124 1.16 26.58 -10.88
CA GLU A 124 1.24 28.05 -10.93
C GLU A 124 2.56 28.58 -10.35
N ARG A 125 3.06 27.94 -9.29
CA ARG A 125 4.32 28.31 -8.62
C ARG A 125 5.56 27.66 -9.23
N GLY A 126 5.40 26.82 -10.25
CA GLY A 126 6.50 26.09 -10.87
C GLY A 126 7.17 25.04 -9.97
N VAL A 127 6.51 24.65 -8.88
CA VAL A 127 6.97 23.53 -8.03
C VAL A 127 6.73 22.22 -8.79
N ILE A 128 5.50 22.03 -9.27
CA ILE A 128 5.08 20.91 -10.09
C ILE A 128 5.20 21.34 -11.56
N ILE A 129 5.85 20.50 -12.38
CA ILE A 129 6.04 20.78 -13.81
C ILE A 129 4.94 20.13 -14.66
N GLU A 130 4.54 18.92 -14.28
CA GLU A 130 3.50 18.15 -14.95
C GLU A 130 2.80 17.25 -13.92
N TYR A 131 1.53 16.97 -14.17
CA TYR A 131 0.76 15.95 -13.46
C TYR A 131 0.05 15.03 -14.46
N LYS A 132 0.06 13.74 -14.17
CA LYS A 132 -0.69 12.71 -14.90
C LYS A 132 -1.31 11.74 -13.91
N ASP A 133 -2.52 11.28 -14.20
CA ASP A 133 -3.00 10.04 -13.61
C ASP A 133 -2.16 8.85 -14.13
N ILE A 134 -2.14 7.75 -13.38
CA ILE A 134 -1.25 6.62 -13.68
C ILE A 134 -1.56 5.98 -15.04
N TYR A 135 -2.84 5.97 -15.45
CA TYR A 135 -3.23 5.44 -16.75
C TYR A 135 -2.62 6.26 -17.90
N LYS A 136 -2.73 7.60 -17.84
CA LYS A 136 -2.11 8.50 -18.81
C LYS A 136 -0.58 8.45 -18.77
N TYR A 137 0.02 8.22 -17.60
CA TYR A 137 1.48 8.08 -17.48
C TYR A 137 2.00 6.90 -18.31
N PHE A 138 1.27 5.76 -18.30
CA PHE A 138 1.61 4.59 -19.11
C PHE A 138 0.97 4.57 -20.50
N GLN A 139 0.21 5.61 -20.87
CA GLN A 139 -0.41 5.67 -22.19
C GLN A 139 0.67 5.77 -23.28
N GLY A 140 0.70 4.77 -24.17
CA GLY A 140 1.71 4.70 -25.23
C GLY A 140 3.06 4.12 -24.77
N PHE A 141 3.16 3.64 -23.53
CA PHE A 141 4.33 2.89 -23.07
C PHE A 141 4.52 1.60 -23.89
N ARG A 142 5.74 1.37 -24.38
CA ARG A 142 6.11 0.21 -25.21
C ARG A 142 7.10 -0.66 -24.46
N GLY A 143 6.63 -1.32 -23.41
CA GLY A 143 7.44 -2.22 -22.59
C GLY A 143 6.55 -3.07 -21.69
N GLU A 144 7.17 -3.88 -20.85
CA GLU A 144 6.46 -4.68 -19.85
C GLU A 144 5.94 -3.77 -18.73
N LEU A 145 4.62 -3.70 -18.57
CA LEU A 145 3.98 -2.78 -17.64
C LEU A 145 4.28 -3.13 -16.18
N ALA A 146 4.08 -4.40 -15.79
CA ALA A 146 4.23 -4.84 -14.40
C ALA A 146 5.57 -4.47 -13.75
N PRO A 147 6.75 -4.76 -14.35
CA PRO A 147 8.05 -4.37 -13.77
C PRO A 147 8.35 -2.87 -13.88
N SER A 148 7.55 -2.11 -14.64
CA SER A 148 7.75 -0.68 -14.86
C SER A 148 6.92 0.20 -13.92
N ILE A 149 5.97 -0.38 -13.18
CA ILE A 149 5.19 0.34 -12.17
C ILE A 149 6.07 0.54 -10.92
N PRO A 150 6.25 1.78 -10.44
CA PRO A 150 6.96 2.03 -9.19
C PRO A 150 6.38 1.23 -8.02
N TYR A 151 7.25 0.57 -7.27
CA TYR A 151 6.86 -0.35 -6.20
C TYR A 151 7.05 0.32 -4.83
N PHE A 152 5.96 0.74 -4.19
CA PHE A 152 5.97 1.47 -2.93
C PHE A 152 5.35 0.64 -1.80
N ASP A 153 5.94 0.69 -0.62
CA ASP A 153 5.42 -0.09 0.51
C ASP A 153 4.04 0.44 0.90
N GLY A 154 3.04 -0.47 0.92
CA GLY A 154 1.66 -0.15 1.29
C GLY A 154 0.84 0.58 0.22
N ASP A 155 1.37 0.75 -1.00
CA ASP A 155 0.60 1.30 -2.12
C ASP A 155 -0.34 0.26 -2.74
N TYR A 156 -1.42 0.76 -3.36
CA TYR A 156 -2.41 -0.06 -4.05
C TYR A 156 -1.80 -0.95 -5.13
N TRP A 157 -0.90 -0.42 -5.96
CA TRP A 157 -0.37 -1.16 -7.11
C TRP A 157 0.58 -2.27 -6.69
N SER A 158 1.41 -2.03 -5.67
CA SER A 158 2.33 -3.03 -5.15
C SER A 158 1.56 -4.21 -4.57
N ASN A 159 0.54 -3.94 -3.75
CA ASN A 159 -0.33 -5.00 -3.22
C ASN A 159 -1.09 -5.74 -4.33
N SER A 160 -1.67 -5.01 -5.28
CA SER A 160 -2.43 -5.63 -6.39
C SER A 160 -1.55 -6.53 -7.27
N LEU A 161 -0.29 -6.13 -7.52
CA LEU A 161 0.65 -6.95 -8.28
C LEU A 161 1.01 -8.23 -7.52
N GLU A 162 1.26 -8.15 -6.22
CA GLU A 162 1.53 -9.32 -5.37
C GLU A 162 0.35 -10.29 -5.31
N ASP A 163 -0.89 -9.76 -5.23
CA ASP A 163 -2.12 -10.57 -5.27
C ASP A 163 -2.24 -11.32 -6.60
N ILE A 164 -2.02 -10.64 -7.74
CA ILE A 164 -2.05 -11.23 -9.08
C ILE A 164 -0.97 -12.32 -9.24
N ILE A 165 0.25 -12.06 -8.77
CA ILE A 165 1.35 -13.04 -8.81
C ILE A 165 0.98 -14.27 -7.99
N THR A 166 0.48 -14.07 -6.77
CA THR A 166 0.08 -15.14 -5.86
C THR A 166 -1.06 -15.99 -6.45
N GLU A 167 -2.04 -15.37 -7.10
CA GLU A 167 -3.13 -16.08 -7.79
C GLU A 167 -2.59 -16.92 -8.95
N TYR A 168 -1.71 -16.35 -9.77
CA TYR A 168 -1.09 -17.04 -10.90
C TYR A 168 -0.26 -18.25 -10.46
N GLU A 169 0.54 -18.13 -9.39
CA GLU A 169 1.33 -19.23 -8.84
C GLU A 169 0.45 -20.39 -8.34
N LYS A 170 -0.68 -20.07 -7.69
CA LYS A 170 -1.65 -21.08 -7.24
C LYS A 170 -2.28 -21.81 -8.43
N GLU A 171 -2.69 -21.09 -9.47
CA GLU A 171 -3.24 -21.68 -10.69
C GLU A 171 -2.23 -22.59 -11.41
N PHE A 172 -0.97 -22.16 -11.48
CA PHE A 172 0.12 -22.94 -12.07
C PHE A 172 0.38 -24.23 -11.29
N HIS A 173 0.39 -24.16 -9.95
CA HIS A 173 0.57 -25.33 -9.10
C HIS A 173 -0.59 -26.32 -9.24
N ASN A 174 -1.83 -25.84 -9.17
CA ASN A 174 -3.03 -26.67 -9.36
C ASN A 174 -3.06 -27.32 -10.75
N SER A 175 -2.65 -26.60 -11.80
CA SER A 175 -2.56 -27.13 -13.16
C SER A 175 -1.49 -28.22 -13.27
N SER A 176 -0.33 -28.01 -12.64
CA SER A 176 0.77 -28.97 -12.61
C SER A 176 0.40 -30.24 -11.84
N GLU A 177 -0.23 -30.12 -10.66
CA GLU A 177 -0.73 -31.26 -9.89
C GLU A 177 -1.82 -32.03 -10.65
N ASN A 178 -2.70 -31.33 -11.38
CA ASN A 178 -3.70 -31.98 -12.24
C ASN A 178 -3.07 -32.75 -13.41
N ILE A 179 -1.95 -32.29 -13.95
CA ILE A 179 -1.19 -33.00 -15.00
C ILE A 179 -0.50 -34.24 -14.42
N LEU A 180 0.16 -34.11 -13.26
CA LEU A 180 0.78 -35.24 -12.55
C LEU A 180 -0.26 -36.31 -12.18
N THR A 181 -1.42 -35.93 -11.65
CA THR A 181 -2.48 -36.87 -11.27
C THR A 181 -3.17 -37.53 -12.48
N LYS A 182 -3.32 -36.83 -13.61
CA LYS A 182 -3.79 -37.43 -14.88
C LYS A 182 -2.80 -38.46 -15.44
N ASN A 183 -1.50 -38.17 -15.37
CA ASN A 183 -0.45 -39.09 -15.83
C ASN A 183 -0.36 -40.35 -14.95
N ILE A 184 -0.61 -40.25 -13.63
CA ILE A 184 -0.67 -41.41 -12.72
C ILE A 184 -1.90 -42.30 -12.99
N LYS A 185 -3.05 -41.72 -13.38
CA LYS A 185 -4.27 -42.48 -13.71
C LYS A 185 -4.20 -43.23 -15.05
N ASN A 186 -3.28 -42.87 -15.93
CA ASN A 186 -3.08 -43.49 -17.25
C ASN A 186 -1.90 -44.50 -17.31
N GLY A 187 -1.28 -44.82 -16.16
CA GLY A 187 -0.27 -45.88 -16.09
C GLY A 187 -0.84 -47.29 -16.32
N PRO A 188 -0.10 -48.22 -16.95
CA PRO A 188 -0.61 -49.55 -17.28
C PRO A 188 -0.97 -50.33 -16.02
N LYS A 189 -2.22 -50.79 -15.93
CA LYS A 189 -2.71 -51.65 -14.84
C LYS A 189 -2.07 -53.04 -14.94
N HIS A 190 -0.89 -53.23 -14.36
CA HIS A 190 -0.36 -54.56 -14.11
C HIS A 190 -1.16 -55.23 -12.98
N LYS A 191 -1.99 -56.23 -13.35
CA LYS A 191 -2.67 -57.12 -12.41
C LYS A 191 -1.64 -57.99 -11.68
N ILE A 192 -1.29 -57.63 -10.46
CA ILE A 192 -0.54 -58.51 -9.56
C ILE A 192 -1.54 -59.43 -8.83
N LYS A 193 -1.43 -60.74 -9.07
CA LYS A 193 -2.22 -61.78 -8.38
C LYS A 193 -1.82 -61.83 -6.90
N ARG A 194 -2.83 -61.76 -6.02
CA ARG A 194 -2.71 -61.94 -4.57
C ARG A 194 -2.18 -63.34 -4.23
N ASN A 195 -1.10 -63.41 -3.45
CA ASN A 195 -0.77 -64.58 -2.64
C ASN A 195 -1.01 -64.28 -1.15
N LYS A 196 -1.65 -65.22 -0.47
CA LYS A 196 -2.01 -65.21 0.95
C LYS A 196 -0.80 -65.50 1.83
N VAL A 197 -0.51 -64.60 2.77
CA VAL A 197 0.22 -64.83 4.04
C VAL A 197 -0.31 -63.73 4.97
N GLY A 198 -0.64 -63.85 6.26
CA GLY A 198 -0.49 -64.85 7.32
C GLY A 198 -0.64 -63.99 8.60
N LYS A 199 -1.60 -64.30 9.46
CA LYS A 199 -1.95 -63.50 10.66
C LYS A 199 -0.78 -63.40 11.64
N ILE A 200 -0.49 -62.20 12.14
CA ILE A 200 0.03 -62.01 13.51
C ILE A 200 -0.72 -60.85 14.18
N LYS A 201 -1.19 -61.11 15.40
CA LYS A 201 -1.93 -60.22 16.31
C LYS A 201 -0.97 -59.44 17.21
N ASN A 202 -1.47 -58.32 17.73
CA ASN A 202 -1.28 -57.74 19.08
C ASN A 202 -1.01 -56.23 18.96
N SER A 203 -1.48 -55.34 19.83
CA SER A 203 -2.52 -55.31 20.86
C SER A 203 -2.50 -53.86 21.35
N ALA A 204 -3.62 -53.16 21.31
CA ALA A 204 -3.71 -51.79 21.81
C ALA A 204 -3.87 -51.78 23.35
N PRO A 205 -3.38 -50.74 24.03
CA PRO A 205 -4.08 -50.21 25.19
C PRO A 205 -4.58 -48.78 24.93
N LYS A 206 -5.87 -48.59 25.21
CA LYS A 206 -6.55 -47.29 25.33
C LYS A 206 -6.17 -46.60 26.64
N ARG A 207 -6.14 -45.27 26.62
CA ARG A 207 -6.50 -44.33 27.71
C ARG A 207 -6.49 -42.91 27.11
N SER A 208 -7.37 -41.98 27.40
CA SER A 208 -8.70 -41.89 28.00
C SER A 208 -9.01 -40.39 27.98
N ASN A 209 -10.15 -39.98 27.43
CA ASN A 209 -10.67 -38.62 27.63
C ASN A 209 -10.97 -38.41 29.12
N ALA A 210 -10.64 -37.24 29.63
CA ALA A 210 -11.24 -36.69 30.84
C ALA A 210 -11.58 -35.23 30.56
N GLU A 211 -12.86 -34.94 30.72
CA GLU A 211 -13.43 -33.61 30.81
C GLU A 211 -13.08 -32.97 32.18
N GLU A 212 -13.09 -31.64 32.17
CA GLU A 212 -13.65 -30.76 33.20
C GLU A 212 -12.87 -30.29 34.45
N ILE A 213 -13.09 -28.99 34.71
CA ILE A 213 -13.02 -28.20 35.97
C ILE A 213 -11.66 -27.54 36.33
N THR A 214 -11.52 -26.25 36.04
CA THR A 214 -11.79 -25.14 37.00
C THR A 214 -11.84 -23.79 36.27
#